data_AF-A0A522YRA8-F1
#
_entry.id   AF-A0A522YRA8-F1
#
_cell.length_a   1.000
_cell.length_b   1.000
_cell.length_c   1.000
_cell.angle_alpha   90.00
_cell.angle_beta   90.00
_cell.angle_gamma   90.00
#
_symmetry.space_group_name_H-M   'P 1'
#
loop_
_entity.id
_entity.type
_entity.pdbx_description
1 polymer ?
#
loop_
_entity_poly.entity_id
_entity_poly.type
_entity_poly.pdbx_seq_one_letter_code
_entity_poly.pdbx_strand_id
1 'polypeptide(L)'
;MRSKIEAFLIPLLRGKYPNAMYDHAEPGPIVSFPGPPEVGDLEVWEEGDEATVAIGRLTHTHFNGFNSYPRDPKLSEDDVARKVAGEVLEFLEAFFAGKLVVWKESGGLVTLGPIEALPAPLPDDCEAFGWKGRLSPKAR
;
A
#
# COMPACT_ATOMS: atom_id res chain seq x y z
N MET A 1 -7.09 20.30 -10.57
CA MET A 1 -8.31 19.56 -10.94
C MET A 1 -8.11 18.19 -10.35
N ARG A 2 -8.99 17.69 -9.46
CA ARG A 2 -8.75 16.38 -8.82
C ARG A 2 -8.68 15.29 -9.87
N SER A 3 -7.73 14.38 -9.74
CA SER A 3 -7.66 13.19 -10.59
C SER A 3 -8.89 12.31 -10.40
N LYS A 4 -9.12 11.42 -11.37
CA LYS A 4 -10.24 10.47 -11.29
C LYS A 4 -10.04 9.47 -10.17
N ILE A 5 -8.80 9.07 -9.88
CA ILE A 5 -8.47 8.16 -8.77
C ILE A 5 -8.85 8.81 -7.44
N GLU A 6 -8.42 10.04 -7.17
CA GLU A 6 -8.78 10.77 -5.96
C GLU A 6 -10.29 10.90 -5.78
N ALA A 7 -11.03 11.17 -6.87
CA ALA A 7 -12.48 11.34 -6.84
C ALA A 7 -13.21 10.09 -6.32
N PHE A 8 -12.68 8.88 -6.57
CA PHE A 8 -13.23 7.62 -6.05
C PHE A 8 -12.58 7.18 -4.73
N LEU A 9 -11.28 7.35 -4.58
CA LEU A 9 -10.51 6.85 -3.45
C LEU A 9 -10.78 7.64 -2.16
N ILE A 10 -10.84 8.97 -2.22
CA ILE A 10 -11.03 9.80 -1.01
C ILE A 10 -12.36 9.49 -0.29
N PRO A 11 -13.52 9.39 -0.97
CA PRO A 11 -14.76 9.00 -0.29
C PRO A 11 -14.69 7.64 0.40
N LEU A 12 -14.06 6.65 -0.24
CA LEU A 12 -13.86 5.31 0.31
C LEU A 12 -12.99 5.36 1.57
N LEU A 13 -11.84 6.02 1.49
CA LEU A 13 -10.92 6.20 2.61
C LEU A 13 -11.59 6.95 3.76
N ARG A 14 -12.29 8.05 3.51
CA ARG A 14 -12.98 8.82 4.57
C ARG A 14 -14.07 8.01 5.26
N GLY A 15 -14.74 7.12 4.53
CA GLY A 15 -15.72 6.19 5.10
C GLY A 15 -15.06 5.14 6.01
N LYS A 16 -13.92 4.57 5.61
CA LYS A 16 -13.25 3.48 6.33
C LYS A 16 -12.31 3.97 7.44
N TYR A 17 -11.60 5.05 7.18
CA TYR A 17 -10.54 5.64 7.99
C TYR A 17 -10.80 7.14 8.21
N PRO A 18 -11.85 7.51 8.97
CA PRO A 18 -12.23 8.91 9.18
C PRO A 18 -11.16 9.72 9.92
N ASN A 19 -10.29 9.05 10.67
CA ASN A 19 -9.24 9.68 11.48
C ASN A 19 -7.87 9.72 10.80
N ALA A 20 -7.77 9.28 9.55
CA ALA A 20 -6.53 9.41 8.78
C ALA A 20 -6.22 10.88 8.49
N MET A 21 -4.96 11.20 8.23
CA MET A 21 -4.54 12.56 7.90
C MET A 21 -4.69 12.77 6.40
N TYR A 22 -5.71 13.52 5.99
CA TYR A 22 -5.90 13.88 4.58
C TYR A 22 -5.21 15.21 4.31
N ASP A 23 -4.08 15.17 3.61
CA ASP A 23 -3.43 16.35 3.06
C ASP A 23 -3.74 16.41 1.56
N HIS A 24 -3.96 17.62 1.05
CA HIS A 24 -4.19 17.88 -0.38
C HIS A 24 -3.22 18.95 -0.89
N ALA A 25 -2.16 19.24 -0.13
CA ALA A 25 -1.10 20.11 -0.57
C ALA A 25 -0.31 19.42 -1.69
N GLU A 26 -0.40 19.94 -2.91
CA GLU A 26 0.46 19.51 -4.00
C GLU A 26 1.81 20.26 -3.93
N PRO A 27 2.97 19.56 -3.97
CA PRO A 27 3.13 18.10 -3.99
C PRO A 27 3.02 17.48 -2.58
N GLY A 28 2.30 16.37 -2.45
CA GLY A 28 2.10 15.69 -1.15
C GLY A 28 1.18 14.46 -1.25
N PRO A 29 1.15 13.63 -0.21
CA PRO A 29 0.27 12.46 -0.16
C PRO A 29 -1.18 12.88 0.01
N ILE A 30 -2.11 12.13 -0.60
CA ILE A 30 -3.56 12.36 -0.47
C ILE A 30 -4.09 11.90 0.89
N VAL A 31 -3.40 10.96 1.53
CA VAL A 31 -3.66 10.50 2.89
C VAL A 31 -2.40 9.91 3.51
N SER A 32 -2.22 10.13 4.81
CA SER A 32 -1.16 9.53 5.62
C SER A 32 -1.73 8.87 6.88
N PHE A 33 -1.08 7.78 7.29
CA PHE A 33 -1.39 7.00 8.48
C PHE A 33 -0.14 6.92 9.35
N PRO A 34 -0.16 7.51 10.56
CA PRO A 34 0.96 7.39 11.48
C PRO A 34 1.24 5.93 11.84
N GLY A 35 2.47 5.48 11.59
CA GLY A 35 2.89 4.10 11.81
C GLY A 35 3.77 3.92 13.04
N PRO A 36 4.07 2.67 13.45
CA PRO A 36 5.05 2.42 14.50
C PRO A 36 6.46 2.83 14.03
N PRO A 37 7.38 3.21 14.95
CA PRO A 37 8.70 3.73 14.60
C PRO A 37 9.53 2.85 13.65
N GLU A 38 9.39 1.53 13.75
CA GLU A 38 10.14 0.57 12.93
C GLU A 38 9.61 0.45 11.50
N VAL A 39 8.35 0.82 11.26
CA VAL A 39 7.71 0.79 9.94
C VAL A 39 7.75 2.19 9.32
N GLY A 40 7.47 3.21 10.12
CA GLY A 40 7.22 4.58 9.67
C GLY A 40 5.79 4.78 9.19
N ASP A 41 5.48 6.02 8.82
CA ASP A 41 4.16 6.40 8.34
C ASP A 41 3.85 5.73 7.00
N LEU A 42 2.60 5.33 6.81
CA LEU A 42 2.12 4.88 5.51
C LEU A 42 1.48 6.06 4.80
N GLU A 43 1.85 6.28 3.55
CA GLU A 43 1.38 7.38 2.73
C GLU A 43 0.80 6.87 1.42
N VAL A 44 -0.31 7.45 1.00
CA VAL A 44 -0.89 7.20 -0.33
C VAL A 44 -0.68 8.45 -1.16
N TRP A 45 -0.06 8.26 -2.31
CA TRP A 45 0.23 9.28 -3.30
C TRP A 45 -0.60 9.00 -4.55
N GLU A 46 -0.99 10.04 -5.24
CA GLU A 46 -1.69 9.93 -6.52
C GLU A 46 -0.86 10.59 -7.61
N GLU A 47 -0.65 9.88 -8.71
CA GLU A 47 0.34 10.20 -9.74
C GLU A 47 -0.29 10.09 -11.16
N GLY A 48 -1.49 10.64 -11.33
CA GLY A 48 -2.21 10.74 -12.60
C GLY A 48 -3.15 9.55 -12.87
N ASP A 49 -2.60 8.44 -13.37
CA ASP A 49 -3.32 7.20 -13.66
C ASP A 49 -2.90 6.03 -12.75
N GLU A 50 -2.09 6.35 -11.74
CA GLU A 50 -1.55 5.44 -10.75
C GLU A 50 -1.68 6.01 -9.35
N ALA A 51 -1.81 5.13 -8.36
CA ALA A 51 -1.64 5.45 -6.96
C ALA A 51 -0.44 4.68 -6.40
N THR A 52 0.41 5.38 -5.64
CA THR A 52 1.58 4.80 -4.98
C THR A 52 1.32 4.74 -3.48
N VAL A 53 1.48 3.57 -2.88
CA VAL A 53 1.41 3.39 -1.42
C VAL A 53 2.82 3.18 -0.88
N ALA A 54 3.34 4.18 -0.16
CA ALA A 54 4.63 4.13 0.50
C ALA A 54 4.49 3.65 1.94
N ILE A 55 5.36 2.73 2.37
CA ILE A 55 5.38 2.15 3.71
C ILE A 55 6.66 2.62 4.40
N GLY A 56 6.57 3.79 5.04
CA GLY A 56 7.69 4.51 5.63
C GLY A 56 8.90 4.55 4.71
N ARG A 57 10.03 4.03 5.19
CA ARG A 57 11.27 3.90 4.39
C ARG A 57 11.55 2.47 3.94
N LEU A 58 10.60 1.57 4.11
CA LEU A 58 10.79 0.15 3.83
C LEU A 58 10.64 -0.15 2.33
N THR A 59 9.52 0.27 1.76
CA THR A 59 9.18 0.02 0.35
C THR A 59 7.99 0.89 -0.06
N HIS A 60 7.62 0.80 -1.34
CA HIS A 60 6.37 1.30 -1.87
C HIS A 60 5.81 0.29 -2.88
N THR A 61 4.52 0.40 -3.17
CA THR A 61 3.86 -0.39 -4.20
C THR A 61 2.98 0.51 -5.06
N HIS A 62 2.90 0.17 -6.35
CA HIS A 62 2.20 0.93 -7.37
C HIS A 62 0.90 0.21 -7.76
N PHE A 63 -0.20 0.96 -7.80
CA PHE A 63 -1.51 0.51 -8.23
C PHE A 63 -1.93 1.32 -9.45
N ASN A 64 -1.92 0.67 -10.62
CA ASN A 64 -2.38 1.28 -11.86
C ASN A 64 -3.38 0.35 -12.55
N GLY A 65 -4.14 0.92 -13.49
CA GLY A 65 -5.10 0.16 -14.30
C GLY A 65 -4.46 -0.90 -15.21
N PHE A 66 -3.14 -0.92 -15.33
CA PHE A 66 -2.38 -1.57 -16.40
C PHE A 66 -1.52 -2.75 -15.93
N ASN A 67 -1.54 -3.11 -14.64
CA ASN A 67 -0.77 -4.21 -14.06
C ASN A 67 -1.16 -5.61 -14.60
N SER A 68 -2.14 -5.70 -15.52
CA SER A 68 -2.46 -6.90 -16.29
C SER A 68 -2.39 -6.56 -17.78
N TYR A 69 -1.25 -6.82 -18.40
CA TYR A 69 -1.16 -6.84 -19.86
C TYR A 69 -1.89 -8.09 -20.41
N PRO A 70 -2.63 -7.99 -21.52
CA PRO A 70 -2.84 -6.80 -22.34
C PRO A 70 -3.95 -5.89 -21.81
N ARG A 71 -3.76 -4.57 -22.02
CA ARG A 71 -4.77 -3.53 -21.81
C ARG A 71 -6.08 -3.95 -22.46
N ASP A 72 -7.15 -4.09 -21.69
CA ASP A 72 -8.49 -4.18 -22.26
C ASP A 72 -8.85 -2.80 -22.81
N PRO A 73 -8.91 -2.60 -24.14
CA PRO A 73 -9.21 -1.30 -24.73
C PRO A 73 -10.65 -0.84 -24.46
N LYS A 74 -11.49 -1.66 -23.83
CA LYS A 74 -12.88 -1.34 -23.49
C LYS A 74 -13.03 -0.72 -22.11
N LEU A 75 -12.00 -0.73 -21.26
CA LEU A 75 -12.08 -0.10 -19.95
C LEU A 75 -12.07 1.42 -20.09
N SER A 76 -13.09 2.07 -19.53
CA SER A 76 -13.12 3.53 -19.43
C SER A 76 -12.11 4.00 -18.38
N GLU A 77 -11.68 5.26 -18.47
CA GLU A 77 -10.82 5.87 -17.45
C GLU A 77 -11.47 5.85 -16.05
N ASP A 78 -12.80 5.92 -15.98
CA ASP A 78 -13.54 5.86 -14.72
C ASP A 78 -13.50 4.44 -14.13
N ASP A 79 -13.59 3.41 -14.97
CA ASP A 79 -13.47 2.01 -14.52
C ASP A 79 -12.06 1.70 -14.02
N VAL A 80 -11.03 2.22 -14.72
CA VAL A 80 -9.63 2.14 -14.28
C VAL A 80 -9.46 2.83 -12.92
N ALA A 81 -9.95 4.06 -12.78
CA ALA A 81 -9.81 4.80 -11.54
C ALA A 81 -10.53 4.13 -10.37
N ARG A 82 -11.73 3.56 -10.60
CA ARG A 82 -12.44 2.77 -9.58
C ARG A 82 -11.69 1.50 -9.19
N LYS A 83 -11.11 0.80 -10.17
CA LYS A 83 -10.31 -0.39 -9.93
C LYS A 83 -9.10 -0.05 -9.05
N VAL A 84 -8.31 0.95 -9.43
CA VAL A 84 -7.15 1.41 -8.65
C VAL A 84 -7.56 1.82 -7.24
N ALA A 85 -8.62 2.61 -7.10
CA ALA A 85 -9.13 3.02 -5.79
C ALA A 85 -9.55 1.81 -4.92
N GLY A 86 -10.17 0.79 -5.53
CA GLY A 86 -10.53 -0.45 -4.86
C GLY A 86 -9.31 -1.25 -4.41
N GLU A 87 -8.33 -1.44 -5.29
CA GLU A 87 -7.10 -2.19 -4.98
C GLU A 87 -6.28 -1.51 -3.88
N VAL A 88 -6.17 -0.18 -3.89
CA VAL A 88 -5.54 0.58 -2.79
C VAL A 88 -6.29 0.34 -1.47
N LEU A 89 -7.62 0.42 -1.47
CA LEU A 89 -8.40 0.17 -0.25
C LEU A 89 -8.22 -1.27 0.26
N GLU A 90 -8.30 -2.27 -0.63
CA GLU A 90 -8.09 -3.68 -0.28
C GLU A 90 -6.69 -3.92 0.30
N PHE A 91 -5.67 -3.30 -0.29
CA PHE A 91 -4.31 -3.34 0.21
C PHE A 91 -4.21 -2.80 1.64
N LEU A 92 -4.74 -1.59 1.88
CA LEU A 92 -4.71 -0.95 3.20
C LEU A 92 -5.45 -1.80 4.24
N GLU A 93 -6.61 -2.35 3.88
CA GLU A 93 -7.37 -3.24 4.75
C GLU A 93 -6.58 -4.49 5.12
N ALA A 94 -5.94 -5.13 4.14
CA ALA A 94 -5.14 -6.31 4.36
C ALA A 94 -3.87 -6.02 5.18
N PHE A 95 -3.18 -4.91 4.91
CA PHE A 95 -1.97 -4.52 5.63
C PHE A 95 -2.25 -4.14 7.08
N PHE A 96 -3.27 -3.31 7.34
CA PHE A 96 -3.66 -2.93 8.71
C PHE A 96 -4.25 -4.11 9.50
N ALA A 97 -4.87 -5.07 8.83
CA ALA A 97 -5.31 -6.32 9.45
C ALA A 97 -4.14 -7.30 9.74
N GLY A 98 -2.92 -6.99 9.32
CA GLY A 98 -1.74 -7.86 9.49
C GLY A 98 -1.74 -9.09 8.58
N LYS A 99 -2.49 -9.05 7.47
CA LYS A 99 -2.50 -10.11 6.44
C LYS A 99 -1.40 -9.93 5.41
N LEU A 100 -0.89 -8.70 5.25
CA LEU A 100 0.24 -8.39 4.39
C LEU A 100 1.45 -8.03 5.25
N VAL A 101 2.63 -8.40 4.77
CA VAL A 101 3.92 -8.13 5.41
C VAL A 101 4.93 -7.70 4.37
N VAL A 102 5.85 -6.85 4.78
CA VAL A 102 7.05 -6.47 4.04
C VAL A 102 8.22 -7.24 4.65
N TRP A 103 9.04 -7.90 3.84
CA TRP A 103 10.29 -8.48 4.32
C TRP A 103 11.47 -8.15 3.44
N LYS A 104 12.63 -8.00 4.08
CA LYS A 104 13.93 -7.85 3.43
C LYS A 104 14.56 -9.22 3.33
N GLU A 105 14.86 -9.65 2.13
CA GLU A 105 15.61 -10.87 1.83
C GLU A 105 17.11 -10.63 1.97
N SER A 106 17.86 -11.73 2.14
CA SER A 106 19.32 -11.73 2.10
C SER A 106 19.80 -11.05 0.81
N GLY A 107 20.65 -10.02 0.94
CA GLY A 107 21.10 -9.20 -0.20
C GLY A 107 20.31 -7.90 -0.44
N GLY A 108 19.28 -7.62 0.38
CA GLY A 108 18.63 -6.30 0.44
C GLY A 108 17.41 -6.13 -0.46
N LEU A 109 16.94 -7.19 -1.13
CA LEU A 109 15.67 -7.17 -1.87
C LEU A 109 14.51 -7.05 -0.87
N VAL A 110 13.57 -6.14 -1.14
CA VAL A 110 12.36 -5.98 -0.33
C VAL A 110 11.18 -6.62 -1.05
N THR A 111 10.50 -7.53 -0.38
CA THR A 111 9.31 -8.21 -0.88
C THR A 111 8.10 -7.82 -0.05
N LEU A 112 6.96 -7.62 -0.70
CA LEU A 112 5.66 -7.34 -0.09
C LEU A 112 4.71 -8.46 -0.50
N GLY A 113 4.02 -9.07 0.46
CA GLY A 113 3.15 -10.20 0.17
C GLY A 113 2.31 -10.66 1.35
N PRO A 114 1.50 -11.72 1.16
CA PRO A 114 0.70 -12.29 2.23
C PRO A 114 1.59 -12.85 3.35
N ILE A 115 1.16 -12.72 4.60
CA ILE A 115 1.90 -13.22 5.77
C ILE A 115 2.18 -14.72 5.68
N GLU A 116 1.32 -15.47 4.98
CA GLU A 116 1.47 -16.90 4.74
C GLU A 116 2.62 -17.23 3.77
N ALA A 117 3.07 -16.27 2.95
CA ALA A 117 4.21 -16.42 2.05
C ALA A 117 5.54 -16.04 2.74
N LEU A 118 5.51 -15.49 3.96
CA LEU A 118 6.71 -15.15 4.69
C LEU A 118 7.53 -16.42 4.99
N PRO A 119 8.84 -16.45 4.69
CA PRO A 119 9.71 -17.57 5.05
C PRO A 119 9.68 -17.85 6.55
N ALA A 120 9.52 -19.12 6.94
CA ALA A 120 9.49 -19.56 8.34
C ALA A 120 10.39 -20.79 8.57
N PRO A 121 11.46 -20.69 9.40
CA PRO A 121 11.90 -19.49 10.09
C PRO A 121 12.43 -18.43 9.12
N LEU A 122 12.35 -17.16 9.52
CA LEU A 122 12.99 -16.07 8.77
C LEU A 122 14.51 -16.20 8.92
N PRO A 123 15.31 -16.16 7.84
CA PRO A 123 16.77 -16.16 7.94
C PRO A 123 17.29 -15.06 8.87
N ASP A 124 18.43 -15.28 9.53
CA ASP A 124 18.96 -14.37 10.57
C ASP A 124 19.29 -12.95 10.04
N ASP A 125 19.54 -12.83 8.75
CA ASP A 125 19.82 -11.57 8.04
C ASP A 125 18.59 -10.96 7.36
N CYS A 126 17.43 -11.60 7.48
CA CYS A 126 16.17 -11.10 6.97
C CYS A 126 15.38 -10.37 8.07
N GLU A 127 14.63 -9.35 7.67
CA GLU A 127 13.73 -8.61 8.57
C GLU A 127 12.33 -8.59 7.98
N ALA A 128 11.31 -8.78 8.81
CA ALA A 128 9.92 -8.71 8.38
C ALA A 128 9.14 -7.71 9.23
N PHE A 129 8.21 -7.02 8.61
CA PHE A 129 7.44 -5.93 9.17
C PHE A 129 5.98 -6.05 8.74
N GLY A 130 5.07 -5.96 9.70
CA GLY A 130 3.65 -5.72 9.44
C GLY A 130 3.27 -4.35 9.98
N TRP A 131 2.00 -3.96 9.83
CA TRP A 131 1.53 -2.67 10.36
C TRP A 131 1.79 -2.47 11.87
N LYS A 132 1.81 -3.56 12.64
CA LYS A 132 2.06 -3.52 14.10
C LYS A 132 3.54 -3.42 14.48
N GLY A 133 4.45 -3.35 13.52
CA GLY A 133 5.89 -3.27 13.75
C GLY A 133 6.66 -4.48 13.22
N ARG A 134 7.87 -4.66 13.75
CA ARG A 134 8.75 -5.77 13.38
C ARG A 134 8.15 -7.11 13.82
N LEU A 135 8.22 -8.10 12.93
CA LEU A 135 7.83 -9.47 13.19
C LEU A 135 9.03 -10.28 13.70
N SER A 136 8.81 -11.10 14.72
CA SER A 136 9.85 -11.95 15.28
C SER A 136 10.15 -13.14 14.36
N PRO A 137 11.42 -13.51 14.13
CA PRO A 137 11.83 -14.66 13.30
C PRO A 137 11.25 -16.03 13.71
N LYS A 138 10.57 -16.10 14.87
CA LYS A 138 10.13 -17.33 15.54
C LYS A 138 8.61 -17.53 15.59
N ALA A 139 7.80 -16.68 14.95
CA ALA A 139 6.35 -16.75 15.14
C ALA A 139 5.66 -17.71 14.15
N ARG A 140 5.57 -18.99 14.55
CA ARG A 140 4.31 -19.76 14.44
C ARG A 140 3.89 -20.17 15.83
#